data_AF-B4UYS2-F1
#
_entry.id   AF-B4UYS2-F1
#
_cell.length_a   1.000
_cell.length_b   1.000
_cell.length_c   1.000
_cell.angle_alpha   90.00
_cell.angle_beta   90.00
_cell.angle_gamma   90.00
#
_symmetry.space_group_name_H-M   'P 1'
#
loop_
_entity.id
_entity.type
_entity.pdbx_description
1 polymer ?
#
loop_
_entity_poly.entity_id
_entity_poly.type
_entity_poly.pdbx_seq_one_letter_code
_entity_poly.pdbx_strand_id
1 'polypeptide(L)'
;MIETSTDRRDPAAGSLPPAAQAAIVGTAWEELPHCCTGRHGVPDTPDILGAVLATDPARRVRAVGDLYRLLLNQERVFPASAPAALVLAHLLDDPRTLAETGWERRAGRRSLRAELLNWLASFADIARLDVEAGVGTAQALAAARAARPVLHVRIADFCDDDDLRVREAALASTALLLADPALASSVPRYAPAVREVLAVSVDSYHRWIARERLAAWGEDVAGLVAAENERRAALDRAWALAEDPFGEGQEQAIRWLEEQPEDTAAAEQMGRRSENWTGPTPAAPDEPAPEPPVAAPGSEAGYCGPWRIAREEERAEWTFTPYVGVGPVHFGMTLEEITSALDERPAVSSYSDHGEDQQLDYAEFTTSGIRALFRDGRLGCVAVNALTGPQVRLDAAPLTGCAPARVEDWLVPRTTRPGSLRYSPAGDPVFADLGLAIRSQRAGDTTLTRPLFLLHSWLDLWHSLPSDEWNSV
;
A
#
# COMPACT_ATOMS: atom_id res chain seq x y z
N MET A 1 -24.26 -27.82 51.77
CA MET A 1 -22.94 -27.32 51.35
C MET A 1 -22.88 -27.48 49.84
N ILE A 2 -23.20 -26.43 49.10
CA ILE A 2 -23.00 -26.36 47.66
C ILE A 2 -22.01 -25.24 47.49
N GLU A 3 -20.76 -25.58 47.17
CA GLU A 3 -19.72 -24.62 46.83
C GLU A 3 -20.13 -23.89 45.57
N THR A 4 -20.55 -22.64 45.72
CA THR A 4 -20.66 -21.68 44.63
C THR A 4 -19.25 -21.33 44.18
N SER A 5 -18.77 -22.02 43.15
CA SER A 5 -17.62 -21.62 42.34
C SER A 5 -17.89 -20.22 41.81
N THR A 6 -17.29 -19.23 42.45
CA THR A 6 -17.25 -17.85 41.96
C THR A 6 -16.25 -17.84 40.81
N ASP A 7 -16.77 -17.87 39.59
CA ASP A 7 -16.03 -17.56 38.37
C ASP A 7 -15.50 -16.12 38.48
N ARG A 8 -14.28 -15.99 38.98
CA ARG A 8 -13.55 -14.75 39.07
C ARG A 8 -13.06 -14.40 37.66
N ARG A 9 -13.94 -13.80 36.85
CA ARG A 9 -13.50 -13.07 35.66
C ARG A 9 -12.50 -12.00 36.11
N ASP A 10 -11.23 -12.17 35.74
CA ASP A 10 -10.23 -11.12 35.85
C ASP A 10 -10.67 -9.92 34.99
N PRO A 11 -10.94 -8.73 35.59
CA PRO A 11 -11.34 -7.54 34.84
C PRO A 11 -10.17 -6.88 34.09
N ALA A 12 -8.96 -7.45 34.14
CA ALA A 12 -7.72 -6.86 33.60
C ALA A 12 -7.37 -7.31 32.17
N ALA A 13 -8.03 -8.33 31.62
CA ALA A 13 -7.60 -8.96 30.36
C ALA A 13 -8.01 -8.21 29.07
N GLY A 14 -8.60 -7.01 29.17
CA GLY A 14 -9.10 -6.28 28.00
C GLY A 14 -9.14 -4.75 28.10
N SER A 15 -8.65 -4.16 29.18
CA SER A 15 -8.64 -2.70 29.35
C SER A 15 -7.33 -2.07 28.86
N LEU A 16 -7.40 -0.83 28.40
CA LEU A 16 -6.23 -0.03 28.06
C LEU A 16 -5.48 0.43 29.33
N PRO A 17 -4.18 0.72 29.25
CA PRO A 17 -3.45 1.37 30.33
C PRO A 17 -4.18 2.64 30.82
N PRO A 18 -4.18 2.95 32.13
CA PRO A 18 -4.93 4.09 32.66
C PRO A 18 -4.60 5.44 31.99
N ALA A 19 -3.34 5.66 31.64
CA ALA A 19 -2.91 6.88 30.93
C ALA A 19 -3.50 6.96 29.52
N ALA A 20 -3.48 5.86 28.77
CA ALA A 20 -4.09 5.79 27.45
C ALA A 20 -5.62 5.93 27.51
N GLN A 21 -6.26 5.28 28.49
CA GLN A 21 -7.69 5.39 28.71
C GLN A 21 -8.10 6.84 29.06
N ALA A 22 -7.34 7.50 29.93
CA ALA A 22 -7.59 8.90 30.30
C ALA A 22 -7.41 9.83 29.09
N ALA A 23 -6.40 9.59 28.24
CA ALA A 23 -6.18 10.36 27.03
C ALA A 23 -7.34 10.18 26.01
N ILE A 24 -7.86 8.96 25.86
CA ILE A 24 -9.03 8.70 25.01
C ILE A 24 -10.26 9.42 25.56
N VAL A 25 -10.57 9.27 26.86
CA VAL A 25 -11.77 9.86 27.46
C VAL A 25 -11.70 11.40 27.52
N GLY A 26 -10.51 11.96 27.68
CA GLY A 26 -10.29 13.41 27.75
C GLY A 26 -10.26 14.13 26.40
N THR A 27 -10.42 13.40 25.29
CA THR A 27 -10.35 13.95 23.92
C THR A 27 -11.75 13.97 23.29
N ALA A 28 -12.15 15.11 22.71
CA ALA A 28 -13.42 15.26 21.99
C ALA A 28 -13.31 14.69 20.56
N TRP A 29 -13.29 13.37 20.43
CA TRP A 29 -13.06 12.67 19.16
C TRP A 29 -14.12 12.96 18.09
N GLU A 30 -15.34 13.30 18.50
CA GLU A 30 -16.44 13.70 17.63
C GLU A 30 -16.13 14.97 16.81
N GLU A 31 -15.22 15.82 17.30
CA GLU A 31 -14.76 17.03 16.61
C GLU A 31 -13.50 16.79 15.76
N LEU A 32 -12.95 15.57 15.80
CA LEU A 32 -11.65 15.24 15.24
C LEU A 32 -11.80 14.16 14.17
N PRO A 33 -12.18 14.52 12.93
CA PRO A 33 -12.31 13.54 11.87
C PRO A 33 -10.94 13.00 11.44
N HIS A 34 -10.94 11.76 11.01
CA HIS A 34 -9.93 11.13 10.17
C HIS A 34 -10.43 11.08 8.71
N CYS A 35 -9.67 10.47 7.78
CA CYS A 35 -9.93 10.56 6.34
C CYS A 35 -11.31 10.08 5.85
N CYS A 36 -12.02 9.29 6.68
CA CYS A 36 -13.26 8.60 6.33
C CYS A 36 -14.32 8.70 7.44
N THR A 37 -14.19 9.65 8.37
CA THR A 37 -15.15 9.80 9.48
C THR A 37 -16.57 10.01 8.96
N GLY A 38 -17.53 9.34 9.59
CA GLY A 38 -18.95 9.39 9.20
C GLY A 38 -19.32 8.46 8.04
N ARG A 39 -18.37 7.73 7.44
CA ARG A 39 -18.69 6.70 6.43
C ARG A 39 -19.16 5.41 7.09
N HIS A 40 -20.18 4.79 6.51
CA HIS A 40 -20.75 3.55 7.01
C HIS A 40 -19.71 2.41 7.06
N GLY A 41 -19.63 1.71 8.19
CA GLY A 41 -18.73 0.57 8.38
C GLY A 41 -17.27 0.93 8.60
N VAL A 42 -16.93 2.21 8.71
CA VAL A 42 -15.59 2.68 9.09
C VAL A 42 -15.54 2.87 10.61
N PRO A 43 -14.56 2.27 11.32
CA PRO A 43 -14.46 2.43 12.76
C PRO A 43 -14.03 3.86 13.14
N ASP A 44 -14.54 4.36 14.26
CA ASP A 44 -14.11 5.64 14.82
C ASP A 44 -12.72 5.51 15.47
N THR A 45 -11.99 6.63 15.58
CA THR A 45 -10.63 6.64 16.13
C THR A 45 -10.49 5.99 17.52
N PRO A 46 -11.40 6.22 18.49
CA PRO A 46 -11.34 5.54 19.79
C PRO A 46 -11.44 4.02 19.69
N ASP A 47 -12.25 3.50 18.78
CA ASP A 47 -12.45 2.06 18.59
C ASP A 47 -11.19 1.41 17.99
N ILE A 48 -10.54 2.10 17.05
CA ILE A 48 -9.25 1.68 16.49
C ILE A 48 -8.21 1.63 17.60
N LEU A 49 -8.07 2.71 18.39
CA LEU A 49 -7.09 2.81 19.48
C LEU A 49 -7.34 1.74 20.57
N GLY A 50 -8.60 1.48 20.91
CA GLY A 50 -8.99 0.41 21.83
C GLY A 50 -8.66 -1.00 21.32
N ALA A 51 -8.68 -1.19 19.99
CA ALA A 51 -8.39 -2.47 19.36
C ALA A 51 -6.88 -2.77 19.20
N VAL A 52 -5.99 -1.77 19.36
CA VAL A 52 -4.52 -1.95 19.25
C VAL A 52 -3.99 -2.96 20.27
N LEU A 53 -4.57 -3.05 21.47
CA LEU A 53 -4.19 -4.03 22.49
C LEU A 53 -5.19 -5.17 22.64
N ALA A 54 -6.01 -5.41 21.60
CA ALA A 54 -6.98 -6.51 21.61
C ALA A 54 -6.27 -7.87 21.79
N THR A 55 -6.88 -8.74 22.56
CA THR A 55 -6.41 -10.12 22.78
C THR A 55 -6.44 -10.93 21.49
N ASP A 56 -7.41 -10.65 20.60
CA ASP A 56 -7.50 -11.24 19.27
C ASP A 56 -6.42 -10.65 18.32
N PRO A 57 -5.46 -11.46 17.82
CA PRO A 57 -4.43 -11.01 16.90
C PRO A 57 -4.98 -10.42 15.59
N ALA A 58 -6.07 -10.96 15.05
CA ALA A 58 -6.64 -10.48 13.78
C ALA A 58 -7.21 -9.06 13.94
N ARG A 59 -7.93 -8.83 15.05
CA ARG A 59 -8.43 -7.51 15.41
C ARG A 59 -7.30 -6.50 15.63
N ARG A 60 -6.20 -6.93 16.24
CA ARG A 60 -5.00 -6.10 16.46
C ARG A 60 -4.32 -5.70 15.15
N VAL A 61 -4.09 -6.66 14.25
CA VAL A 61 -3.48 -6.39 12.93
C VAL A 61 -4.34 -5.41 12.15
N ARG A 62 -5.66 -5.63 12.12
CA ARG A 62 -6.62 -4.70 11.49
C ARG A 62 -6.53 -3.30 12.11
N ALA A 63 -6.50 -3.19 13.44
CA ALA A 63 -6.41 -1.91 14.12
C ALA A 63 -5.14 -1.14 13.72
N VAL A 64 -3.99 -1.81 13.67
CA VAL A 64 -2.73 -1.20 13.24
C VAL A 64 -2.78 -0.78 11.76
N GLY A 65 -3.37 -1.60 10.89
CA GLY A 65 -3.63 -1.22 9.49
C GLY A 65 -4.53 0.01 9.38
N ASP A 66 -5.58 0.08 10.18
CA ASP A 66 -6.49 1.23 10.25
C ASP A 66 -5.79 2.49 10.77
N LEU A 67 -4.81 2.40 11.67
CA LEU A 67 -4.00 3.56 12.08
C LEU A 67 -3.28 4.19 10.88
N TYR A 68 -2.68 3.39 10.00
CA TYR A 68 -2.02 3.92 8.81
C TYR A 68 -3.04 4.42 7.77
N ARG A 69 -4.04 3.58 7.47
CA ARG A 69 -5.05 3.84 6.44
C ARG A 69 -5.95 5.04 6.75
N LEU A 70 -6.30 5.25 8.02
CA LEU A 70 -7.28 6.26 8.40
C LEU A 70 -6.65 7.53 8.95
N LEU A 71 -5.58 7.40 9.73
CA LEU A 71 -4.96 8.52 10.43
C LEU A 71 -3.71 9.06 9.74
N LEU A 72 -3.12 8.33 8.79
CA LEU A 72 -1.97 8.77 7.98
C LEU A 72 -2.19 8.53 6.47
N ASN A 73 -3.46 8.53 6.03
CA ASN A 73 -3.84 8.23 4.65
C ASN A 73 -3.08 9.10 3.64
N GLN A 74 -2.45 8.48 2.64
CA GLN A 74 -1.69 9.15 1.59
C GLN A 74 -0.63 10.13 2.13
N GLU A 75 0.03 9.77 3.25
CA GLU A 75 1.06 10.60 3.90
C GLU A 75 0.54 11.95 4.41
N ARG A 76 -0.74 12.00 4.83
CA ARG A 76 -1.38 13.20 5.37
C ARG A 76 -1.77 13.03 6.83
N VAL A 77 -1.65 14.10 7.62
CA VAL A 77 -2.22 14.18 8.96
C VAL A 77 -3.64 14.75 8.93
N PHE A 78 -4.46 14.22 9.81
CA PHE A 78 -5.86 14.61 10.04
C PHE A 78 -6.01 15.17 11.47
N PRO A 79 -7.11 15.87 11.78
CA PRO A 79 -7.40 16.34 13.14
C PRO A 79 -7.22 15.28 14.23
N ALA A 80 -7.59 14.02 13.94
CA ALA A 80 -7.44 12.90 14.87
C ALA A 80 -6.00 12.39 15.05
N SER A 81 -5.07 12.69 14.13
CA SER A 81 -3.76 12.03 14.08
C SER A 81 -2.87 12.39 15.27
N ALA A 82 -2.84 13.68 15.68
CA ALA A 82 -2.00 14.11 16.78
C ALA A 82 -2.46 13.57 18.15
N PRO A 83 -3.77 13.62 18.50
CA PRO A 83 -4.28 12.96 19.71
C PRO A 83 -4.06 11.44 19.69
N ALA A 84 -4.24 10.79 18.53
CA ALA A 84 -3.95 9.37 18.40
C ALA A 84 -2.48 9.04 18.67
N ALA A 85 -1.54 9.84 18.14
CA ALA A 85 -0.11 9.66 18.42
C ALA A 85 0.21 9.72 19.92
N LEU A 86 -0.41 10.65 20.66
CA LEU A 86 -0.25 10.76 22.11
C LEU A 86 -0.81 9.54 22.85
N VAL A 87 -1.95 9.00 22.42
CA VAL A 87 -2.51 7.75 22.98
C VAL A 87 -1.56 6.58 22.71
N LEU A 88 -1.07 6.42 21.48
CA LEU A 88 -0.17 5.33 21.12
C LEU A 88 1.14 5.38 21.90
N ALA A 89 1.68 6.58 22.16
CA ALA A 89 2.85 6.74 23.02
C ALA A 89 2.63 6.21 24.45
N HIS A 90 1.40 6.29 24.98
CA HIS A 90 1.04 5.70 26.27
C HIS A 90 0.86 4.17 26.23
N LEU A 91 0.77 3.57 25.04
CA LEU A 91 0.67 2.11 24.89
C LEU A 91 2.05 1.43 24.84
N LEU A 92 3.12 2.16 24.53
CA LEU A 92 4.46 1.59 24.33
C LEU A 92 4.98 0.80 25.54
N ASP A 93 4.67 1.28 26.76
CA ASP A 93 5.06 0.65 28.02
C ASP A 93 4.27 -0.63 28.34
N ASP A 94 3.16 -0.89 27.64
CA ASP A 94 2.32 -2.06 27.92
C ASP A 94 3.01 -3.35 27.46
N PRO A 95 3.14 -4.39 28.31
CA PRO A 95 3.83 -5.62 27.96
C PRO A 95 3.17 -6.38 26.80
N ARG A 96 1.88 -6.16 26.51
CA ARG A 96 1.21 -6.75 25.34
C ARG A 96 1.81 -6.27 24.02
N THR A 97 2.51 -5.13 24.02
CA THR A 97 3.23 -4.63 22.84
C THR A 97 4.46 -5.45 22.48
N LEU A 98 4.94 -6.33 23.36
CA LEU A 98 6.04 -7.27 23.06
C LEU A 98 5.62 -8.40 22.11
N ALA A 99 4.32 -8.59 21.87
CA ALA A 99 3.84 -9.67 21.02
C ALA A 99 4.28 -9.47 19.56
N GLU A 100 4.86 -10.51 18.97
CA GLU A 100 5.36 -10.50 17.60
C GLU A 100 4.36 -11.05 16.57
N THR A 101 4.19 -10.34 15.47
CA THR A 101 3.44 -10.81 14.30
C THR A 101 4.04 -10.21 13.02
N GLY A 102 3.58 -10.70 11.86
CA GLY A 102 3.78 -9.99 10.59
C GLY A 102 2.77 -8.85 10.46
N TRP A 103 3.19 -7.74 9.86
CA TRP A 103 2.36 -6.56 9.66
C TRP A 103 2.33 -6.18 8.18
N GLU A 104 1.16 -5.77 7.68
CA GLU A 104 0.90 -5.62 6.24
C GLU A 104 1.81 -4.60 5.53
N ARG A 105 2.25 -3.54 6.23
CA ARG A 105 3.02 -2.44 5.63
C ARG A 105 4.49 -2.74 5.38
N ARG A 106 5.08 -3.66 6.14
CA ARG A 106 6.52 -3.88 6.13
C ARG A 106 6.80 -5.36 6.32
N ALA A 107 7.63 -5.93 5.46
CA ALA A 107 7.99 -7.35 5.51
C ALA A 107 8.64 -7.74 6.85
N GLY A 108 8.65 -9.03 7.14
CA GLY A 108 9.20 -9.60 8.37
C GLY A 108 8.28 -9.55 9.59
N ARG A 109 8.66 -10.34 10.61
CA ARG A 109 8.00 -10.34 11.93
C ARG A 109 8.66 -9.32 12.84
N ARG A 110 7.86 -8.63 13.65
CA ARG A 110 8.34 -7.73 14.70
C ARG A 110 7.29 -7.54 15.79
N SER A 111 7.74 -7.07 16.95
CA SER A 111 6.88 -6.73 18.07
C SER A 111 5.88 -5.62 17.68
N LEU A 112 4.69 -5.64 18.28
CA LEU A 112 3.73 -4.53 18.14
C LEU A 112 4.38 -3.20 18.55
N ARG A 113 5.25 -3.19 19.55
CA ARG A 113 5.99 -2.00 19.99
C ARG A 113 6.80 -1.39 18.85
N ALA A 114 7.60 -2.19 18.15
CA ALA A 114 8.36 -1.73 17.00
C ALA A 114 7.45 -1.18 15.89
N GLU A 115 6.30 -1.81 15.65
CA GLU A 115 5.33 -1.32 14.65
C GLU A 115 4.67 0.01 15.07
N LEU A 116 4.30 0.18 16.34
CA LEU A 116 3.76 1.45 16.85
C LEU A 116 4.80 2.58 16.77
N LEU A 117 6.07 2.29 17.07
CA LEU A 117 7.16 3.25 16.90
C LEU A 117 7.38 3.62 15.43
N ASN A 118 7.25 2.67 14.51
CA ASN A 118 7.29 2.95 13.08
C ASN A 118 6.10 3.81 12.60
N TRP A 119 4.92 3.60 13.18
CA TRP A 119 3.78 4.49 12.93
C TRP A 119 4.07 5.90 13.44
N LEU A 120 4.65 6.04 14.63
CA LEU A 120 5.06 7.32 15.20
C LEU A 120 6.18 8.00 14.39
N ALA A 121 7.10 7.23 13.80
CA ALA A 121 8.09 7.73 12.86
C ALA A 121 7.41 8.29 11.60
N SER A 122 6.47 7.55 11.02
CA SER A 122 5.70 8.00 9.84
C SER A 122 4.94 9.30 10.13
N PHE A 123 4.28 9.38 11.30
CA PHE A 123 3.63 10.60 11.76
C PHE A 123 4.61 11.78 11.93
N ALA A 124 5.78 11.54 12.55
CA ALA A 124 6.80 12.57 12.74
C ALA A 124 7.37 13.09 11.42
N ASP A 125 7.52 12.20 10.43
CA ASP A 125 7.96 12.52 9.07
C ASP A 125 6.97 13.46 8.38
N ILE A 126 5.67 13.15 8.46
CA ILE A 126 4.63 14.01 7.87
C ILE A 126 4.59 15.37 8.61
N ALA A 127 4.69 15.36 9.94
CA ALA A 127 4.59 16.57 10.75
C ALA A 127 5.76 17.57 10.52
N ARG A 128 6.89 17.13 9.93
CA ARG A 128 8.05 18.04 9.68
C ARG A 128 7.92 18.77 8.37
N LEU A 129 7.07 18.28 7.48
CA LEU A 129 6.79 18.90 6.20
C LEU A 129 5.93 20.15 6.40
N ASP A 130 5.96 21.05 5.42
CA ASP A 130 5.18 22.28 5.48
C ASP A 130 3.77 22.13 4.91
N VAL A 131 2.89 23.08 5.21
CA VAL A 131 1.49 23.06 4.74
C VAL A 131 1.43 23.04 3.22
N GLU A 132 2.36 23.73 2.55
CA GLU A 132 2.52 23.77 1.09
C GLU A 132 2.81 22.40 0.49
N ALA A 133 3.24 21.41 1.28
CA ALA A 133 3.42 20.04 0.82
C ALA A 133 2.10 19.25 0.71
N GLY A 134 0.94 19.84 1.04
CA GLY A 134 -0.37 19.19 0.92
C GLY A 134 -0.66 18.12 1.99
N VAL A 135 0.22 18.02 2.98
CA VAL A 135 0.27 16.93 3.97
C VAL A 135 -0.75 17.05 5.12
N GLY A 136 -1.60 18.07 5.11
CA GLY A 136 -2.62 18.28 6.14
C GLY A 136 -3.11 19.72 6.18
N THR A 137 -4.17 19.97 6.95
CA THR A 137 -4.60 21.35 7.21
C THR A 137 -3.59 22.04 8.12
N ALA A 138 -3.49 23.37 8.05
CA ALA A 138 -2.62 24.15 8.92
C ALA A 138 -2.87 23.85 10.42
N GLN A 139 -4.14 23.66 10.80
CA GLN A 139 -4.52 23.29 12.18
C GLN A 139 -4.05 21.88 12.56
N ALA A 140 -4.24 20.89 11.69
CA ALA A 140 -3.81 19.51 11.96
C ALA A 140 -2.27 19.42 12.06
N LEU A 141 -1.54 20.12 11.18
CA LEU A 141 -0.09 20.19 11.23
C LEU A 141 0.42 20.94 12.47
N ALA A 142 -0.22 22.04 12.86
CA ALA A 142 0.11 22.74 14.10
C ALA A 142 -0.07 21.83 15.32
N ALA A 143 -1.18 21.08 15.40
CA ALA A 143 -1.41 20.10 16.46
C ALA A 143 -0.35 18.98 16.43
N ALA A 144 0.00 18.48 15.24
CA ALA A 144 1.02 17.44 15.09
C ALA A 144 2.41 17.91 15.55
N ARG A 145 2.80 19.14 15.20
CA ARG A 145 4.04 19.76 15.66
C ARG A 145 4.03 19.97 17.18
N ALA A 146 2.91 20.43 17.75
CA ALA A 146 2.76 20.63 19.19
C ALA A 146 2.89 19.32 20.01
N ALA A 147 2.57 18.16 19.42
CA ALA A 147 2.71 16.87 20.10
C ALA A 147 4.17 16.40 20.23
N ARG A 148 5.10 16.92 19.42
CA ARG A 148 6.46 16.37 19.27
C ARG A 148 7.28 16.31 20.55
N PRO A 149 7.31 17.35 21.41
CA PRO A 149 8.12 17.29 22.63
C PRO A 149 7.64 16.19 23.57
N VAL A 150 6.32 15.98 23.66
CA VAL A 150 5.72 14.93 24.50
C VAL A 150 6.07 13.55 23.93
N LEU A 151 5.96 13.37 22.62
CA LEU A 151 6.34 12.13 21.94
C LEU A 151 7.83 11.82 22.13
N HIS A 152 8.70 12.81 21.97
CA HIS A 152 10.15 12.63 22.14
C HIS A 152 10.49 12.13 23.54
N VAL A 153 9.89 12.69 24.59
CA VAL A 153 10.10 12.23 25.98
C VAL A 153 9.66 10.77 26.16
N ARG A 154 8.52 10.38 25.57
CA ARG A 154 7.99 9.01 25.70
C ARG A 154 8.76 7.97 24.90
N ILE A 155 9.36 8.37 23.78
CA ILE A 155 10.08 7.46 22.88
C ILE A 155 11.55 7.30 23.30
N ALA A 156 12.11 8.27 24.01
CA ALA A 156 13.52 8.29 24.41
C ALA A 156 13.97 7.00 25.12
N ASP A 157 13.12 6.43 25.98
CA ASP A 157 13.43 5.21 26.74
C ASP A 157 13.62 3.97 25.85
N PHE A 158 13.08 3.98 24.62
CA PHE A 158 13.18 2.88 23.67
C PHE A 158 14.37 3.03 22.70
N CYS A 159 15.08 4.15 22.73
CA CYS A 159 16.25 4.38 21.86
C CYS A 159 17.48 3.53 22.24
N ASP A 160 17.44 2.91 23.42
CA ASP A 160 18.48 2.01 23.94
C ASP A 160 17.91 0.60 24.23
N ASP A 161 16.74 0.25 23.67
CA ASP A 161 16.08 -1.06 23.90
C ASP A 161 16.95 -2.23 23.41
N ASP A 162 16.86 -3.38 24.10
CA ASP A 162 17.61 -4.60 23.75
C ASP A 162 17.14 -5.18 22.40
N ASP A 163 15.84 -5.09 22.09
CA ASP A 163 15.29 -5.47 20.79
C ASP A 163 15.73 -4.47 19.72
N LEU A 164 16.59 -4.93 18.81
CA LEU A 164 17.11 -4.11 17.70
C LEU A 164 16.00 -3.44 16.90
N ARG A 165 14.87 -4.11 16.65
CA ARG A 165 13.78 -3.54 15.84
C ARG A 165 13.04 -2.42 16.58
N VAL A 166 12.91 -2.54 17.90
CA VAL A 166 12.36 -1.48 18.75
C VAL A 166 13.33 -0.31 18.78
N ARG A 167 14.62 -0.58 19.00
CA ARG A 167 15.68 0.43 19.02
C ARG A 167 15.77 1.22 17.71
N GLU A 168 15.76 0.53 16.57
CA GLU A 168 15.75 1.14 15.24
C GLU A 168 14.51 2.03 15.04
N ALA A 169 13.31 1.53 15.33
CA ALA A 169 12.08 2.31 15.17
C ALA A 169 12.02 3.53 16.10
N ALA A 170 12.52 3.41 17.33
CA ALA A 170 12.60 4.51 18.30
C ALA A 170 13.60 5.58 17.87
N LEU A 171 14.79 5.19 17.42
CA LEU A 171 15.79 6.11 16.88
C LEU A 171 15.27 6.81 15.62
N ALA A 172 14.58 6.10 14.73
CA ALA A 172 13.98 6.66 13.53
C ALA A 172 12.92 7.72 13.87
N SER A 173 12.00 7.40 14.78
CA SER A 173 10.98 8.36 15.24
C SER A 173 11.63 9.58 15.92
N THR A 174 12.58 9.36 16.82
CA THR A 174 13.33 10.44 17.48
C THR A 174 14.03 11.34 16.47
N ALA A 175 14.78 10.80 15.51
CA ALA A 175 15.50 11.58 14.51
C ALA A 175 14.58 12.52 13.70
N LEU A 176 13.36 12.07 13.41
CA LEU A 176 12.33 12.86 12.72
C LEU A 176 11.69 13.92 13.63
N LEU A 177 11.42 13.58 14.89
CA LEU A 177 10.91 14.54 15.89
C LEU A 177 11.88 15.70 16.14
N LEU A 178 13.20 15.43 16.11
CA LEU A 178 14.27 16.44 16.23
C LEU A 178 14.33 17.42 15.05
N ALA A 179 13.46 17.31 14.04
CA ALA A 179 13.23 18.39 13.07
C ALA A 179 12.56 19.61 13.73
N ASP A 180 11.98 19.46 14.91
CA ASP A 180 11.47 20.57 15.70
C ASP A 180 12.62 21.42 16.28
N PRO A 181 12.65 22.74 16.04
CA PRO A 181 13.64 23.63 16.62
C PRO A 181 13.72 23.57 18.15
N ALA A 182 12.60 23.29 18.85
CA ALA A 182 12.56 23.17 20.31
C ALA A 182 13.35 21.94 20.82
N LEU A 183 13.57 20.95 19.97
CA LEU A 183 14.29 19.71 20.30
C LEU A 183 15.72 19.69 19.75
N ALA A 184 16.14 20.71 19.00
CA ALA A 184 17.45 20.76 18.34
C ALA A 184 18.64 20.58 19.30
N SER A 185 18.50 20.98 20.58
CA SER A 185 19.53 20.80 21.61
C SER A 185 19.83 19.32 21.93
N SER A 186 18.92 18.41 21.57
CA SER A 186 19.08 16.97 21.79
C SER A 186 19.82 16.26 20.65
N VAL A 187 20.05 16.94 19.52
CA VAL A 187 20.71 16.33 18.34
C VAL A 187 22.07 15.68 18.66
N PRO A 188 23.00 16.31 19.41
CA PRO A 188 24.29 15.69 19.72
C PRO A 188 24.18 14.37 20.50
N ARG A 189 23.09 14.15 21.24
CA ARG A 189 22.85 12.90 21.98
C ARG A 189 22.54 11.74 21.03
N TYR A 190 21.77 11.97 19.97
CA TYR A 190 21.22 10.91 19.13
C TYR A 190 21.95 10.73 17.79
N ALA A 191 22.66 11.74 17.29
CA ALA A 191 23.36 11.66 16.02
C ALA A 191 24.33 10.46 15.90
N PRO A 192 25.13 10.09 16.93
CA PRO A 192 25.97 8.90 16.88
C PRO A 192 25.16 7.61 16.70
N ALA A 193 24.10 7.42 17.50
CA ALA A 193 23.25 6.23 17.43
C ALA A 193 22.50 6.13 16.10
N VAL A 194 22.03 7.26 15.56
CA VAL A 194 21.40 7.30 14.22
C VAL A 194 22.38 6.84 13.13
N ARG A 195 23.64 7.26 13.20
CA ARG A 195 24.67 6.83 12.26
C ARG A 195 25.04 5.35 12.44
N GLU A 196 25.24 4.90 13.67
CA GLU A 196 25.73 3.55 13.96
C GLU A 196 24.65 2.48 13.79
N VAL A 197 23.39 2.81 14.05
CA VAL A 197 22.28 1.84 14.01
C VAL A 197 21.46 1.99 12.73
N LEU A 198 20.90 3.17 12.45
CA LEU A 198 19.95 3.32 11.33
C LEU A 198 20.63 3.27 9.96
N ALA A 199 21.85 3.80 9.83
CA ALA A 199 22.52 3.85 8.53
C ALA A 199 22.91 2.46 7.98
N VAL A 200 23.00 1.47 8.86
CA VAL A 200 23.29 0.06 8.54
C VAL A 200 22.10 -0.86 8.75
N SER A 201 20.93 -0.31 9.09
CA SER A 201 19.69 -1.08 9.25
C SER A 201 19.40 -1.90 7.99
N VAL A 202 18.68 -3.00 8.14
CA VAL A 202 18.13 -3.76 7.00
C VAL A 202 16.98 -3.02 6.31
N ASP A 203 16.33 -2.09 7.00
CA ASP A 203 15.21 -1.30 6.50
C ASP A 203 15.70 -0.08 5.68
N SER A 204 15.31 0.02 4.39
CA SER A 204 15.70 1.17 3.54
C SER A 204 15.15 2.50 3.99
N TYR A 205 13.97 2.51 4.61
CA TYR A 205 13.38 3.73 5.12
C TYR A 205 14.20 4.24 6.31
N HIS A 206 14.64 3.36 7.22
CA HIS A 206 15.55 3.75 8.31
C HIS A 206 16.90 4.27 7.78
N ARG A 207 17.49 3.61 6.78
CA ARG A 207 18.72 4.11 6.12
C ARG A 207 18.51 5.46 5.43
N TRP A 208 17.34 5.70 4.85
CA TRP A 208 16.99 7.00 4.28
C TRP A 208 16.84 8.07 5.37
N ILE A 209 16.10 7.79 6.45
CA ILE A 209 15.98 8.70 7.61
C ILE A 209 17.38 9.05 8.13
N ALA A 210 18.26 8.06 8.31
CA ALA A 210 19.62 8.31 8.80
C ALA A 210 20.36 9.33 7.93
N ARG A 211 20.40 9.11 6.61
CA ARG A 211 21.08 10.02 5.67
C ARG A 211 20.46 11.41 5.67
N GLU A 212 19.14 11.51 5.62
CA GLU A 212 18.46 12.79 5.57
C GLU A 212 18.64 13.57 6.87
N ARG A 213 18.43 12.93 8.03
CA ARG A 213 18.53 13.62 9.32
C ARG A 213 19.96 14.01 9.66
N LEU A 214 20.94 13.14 9.41
CA LEU A 214 22.36 13.49 9.58
C LEU A 214 22.75 14.67 8.68
N ALA A 215 22.38 14.65 7.40
CA ALA A 215 22.66 15.76 6.48
C ALA A 215 22.04 17.08 6.99
N ALA A 216 20.79 17.05 7.45
CA ALA A 216 20.11 18.22 8.02
C ALA A 216 20.78 18.75 9.30
N TRP A 217 21.51 17.92 10.04
CA TRP A 217 22.30 18.31 11.21
C TRP A 217 23.73 18.77 10.88
N GLY A 218 24.10 18.80 9.59
CA GLY A 218 25.42 19.23 9.13
C GLY A 218 26.51 18.15 9.24
N GLU A 219 26.11 16.90 9.43
CA GLU A 219 27.00 15.75 9.48
C GLU A 219 27.44 15.31 8.08
N ASP A 220 28.66 14.79 7.93
CA ASP A 220 29.10 14.20 6.67
C ASP A 220 28.39 12.85 6.44
N VAL A 221 27.71 12.77 5.29
CA VAL A 221 26.95 11.59 4.83
C VAL A 221 27.46 11.06 3.49
N ALA A 222 28.54 11.59 2.93
CA ALA A 222 29.04 11.21 1.61
C ALA A 222 29.33 9.70 1.52
N GLY A 223 29.94 9.12 2.55
CA GLY A 223 30.18 7.68 2.64
C GLY A 223 28.89 6.85 2.69
N LEU A 224 27.85 7.35 3.39
CA LEU A 224 26.55 6.68 3.48
C LEU A 224 25.79 6.70 2.15
N VAL A 225 25.87 7.83 1.42
CA VAL A 225 25.28 7.96 0.08
C VAL A 225 26.00 7.04 -0.91
N ALA A 226 27.34 6.99 -0.87
CA ALA A 226 28.12 6.10 -1.71
C ALA A 226 27.78 4.62 -1.45
N ALA A 227 27.72 4.20 -0.19
CA ALA A 227 27.36 2.83 0.19
C ALA A 227 25.94 2.45 -0.27
N GLU A 228 24.96 3.35 -0.13
CA GLU A 228 23.59 3.08 -0.59
C GLU A 228 23.50 3.01 -2.11
N ASN A 229 24.23 3.85 -2.85
CA ASN A 229 24.28 3.79 -4.31
C ASN A 229 24.96 2.50 -4.79
N GLU A 230 26.03 2.07 -4.13
CA GLU A 230 26.70 0.80 -4.42
C GLU A 230 25.78 -0.39 -4.16
N ARG A 231 25.03 -0.37 -3.06
CA ARG A 231 24.05 -1.40 -2.71
C ARG A 231 22.93 -1.50 -3.75
N ARG A 232 22.36 -0.35 -4.16
CA ARG A 232 21.36 -0.31 -5.24
C ARG A 232 21.92 -0.83 -6.55
N ALA A 233 23.10 -0.37 -6.95
CA ALA A 233 23.74 -0.84 -8.17
C ALA A 233 24.06 -2.35 -8.14
N ALA A 234 24.39 -2.91 -6.97
CA ALA A 234 24.58 -4.34 -6.79
C ALA A 234 23.27 -5.12 -6.93
N LEU A 235 22.18 -4.63 -6.31
CA LEU A 235 20.84 -5.19 -6.48
C LEU A 235 20.39 -5.14 -7.95
N ASP A 236 20.54 -3.99 -8.62
CA ASP A 236 20.17 -3.82 -10.03
C ASP A 236 20.94 -4.78 -10.94
N ARG A 237 22.25 -4.96 -10.70
CA ARG A 237 23.07 -5.94 -11.44
C ARG A 237 22.62 -7.38 -11.18
N ALA A 238 22.32 -7.72 -9.93
CA ALA A 238 21.89 -9.06 -9.57
C ALA A 238 20.51 -9.38 -10.16
N TRP A 239 19.56 -8.44 -10.11
CA TRP A 239 18.26 -8.58 -10.76
C TRP A 239 18.40 -8.74 -12.27
N ALA A 240 19.21 -7.90 -12.93
CA ALA A 240 19.45 -8.01 -14.37
C ALA A 240 20.04 -9.38 -14.77
N LEU A 241 20.94 -9.94 -13.95
CA LEU A 241 21.51 -11.27 -14.18
C LEU A 241 20.51 -12.40 -13.88
N ALA A 242 19.68 -12.25 -12.85
CA ALA A 242 18.64 -13.24 -12.51
C ALA A 242 17.55 -13.29 -13.59
N GLU A 243 17.24 -12.14 -14.20
CA GLU A 243 16.26 -11.97 -15.27
C GLU A 243 16.75 -12.45 -16.65
N ASP A 244 18.06 -12.71 -16.82
CA ASP A 244 18.63 -13.29 -18.05
C ASP A 244 18.72 -14.84 -17.95
N PRO A 245 17.80 -15.60 -18.58
CA PRO A 245 17.76 -17.06 -18.51
C PRO A 245 18.94 -17.76 -19.20
N PHE A 246 19.77 -17.01 -19.95
CA PHE A 246 20.95 -17.54 -20.63
C PHE A 246 22.25 -16.87 -20.15
N GLY A 247 22.16 -16.00 -19.14
CA GLY A 247 23.29 -15.24 -18.61
C GLY A 247 24.22 -16.13 -17.76
N GLU A 248 25.53 -16.09 -18.07
CA GLU A 248 26.53 -16.69 -17.18
C GLU A 248 26.44 -16.03 -15.79
N GLY A 249 26.08 -16.83 -14.77
CA GLY A 249 25.95 -16.36 -13.39
C GLY A 249 24.51 -16.16 -12.88
N GLN A 250 23.48 -16.48 -13.67
CA GLN A 250 22.07 -16.37 -13.25
C GLN A 250 21.79 -17.07 -11.91
N GLU A 251 22.17 -18.34 -11.75
CA GLU A 251 21.94 -19.10 -10.50
C GLU A 251 22.64 -18.47 -9.28
N GLN A 252 23.83 -17.89 -9.50
CA GLN A 252 24.59 -17.21 -8.45
C GLN A 252 23.94 -15.89 -8.06
N ALA A 253 23.36 -15.17 -9.04
CA ALA A 253 22.61 -13.95 -8.80
C ALA A 253 21.30 -14.22 -8.05
N ILE A 254 20.55 -15.26 -8.41
CA ILE A 254 19.35 -15.70 -7.69
C ILE A 254 19.69 -16.05 -6.24
N ARG A 255 20.71 -16.89 -6.01
CA ARG A 255 21.14 -17.25 -4.66
C ARG A 255 21.59 -16.02 -3.86
N TRP A 256 22.35 -15.11 -4.46
CA TRP A 256 22.78 -13.89 -3.79
C TRP A 256 21.59 -12.98 -3.42
N LEU A 257 20.57 -12.88 -4.29
CA LEU A 257 19.33 -12.14 -4.02
C LEU A 257 18.54 -12.76 -2.87
N GLU A 258 18.43 -14.10 -2.82
CA GLU A 258 17.80 -14.83 -1.71
C GLU A 258 18.54 -14.65 -0.38
N GLU A 259 19.87 -14.48 -0.43
CA GLU A 259 20.72 -14.20 0.73
C GLU A 259 20.65 -12.74 1.20
N GLN A 260 20.07 -11.83 0.39
CA GLN A 260 19.92 -10.45 0.82
C GLN A 260 18.87 -10.36 1.94
N PRO A 261 19.14 -9.61 3.02
CA PRO A 261 18.15 -9.39 4.06
C PRO A 261 16.92 -8.72 3.46
N GLU A 262 15.73 -9.27 3.75
CA GLU A 262 14.46 -8.67 3.31
C GLU A 262 14.41 -7.20 3.73
N ASP A 263 14.36 -6.31 2.74
CA ASP A 263 14.18 -4.90 3.00
C ASP A 263 12.75 -4.69 3.52
N THR A 264 12.65 -4.46 4.83
CA THR A 264 11.35 -4.39 5.49
C THR A 264 10.53 -3.20 5.02
N ALA A 265 11.13 -2.16 4.44
CA ALA A 265 10.41 -1.02 3.86
C ALA A 265 10.19 -1.13 2.34
N ALA A 266 10.82 -2.09 1.65
CA ALA A 266 10.69 -2.22 0.19
C ALA A 266 9.30 -2.62 -0.29
N ALA A 267 8.39 -3.00 0.62
CA ALA A 267 6.98 -3.18 0.28
C ALA A 267 6.35 -1.92 -0.36
N GLU A 268 6.88 -0.72 -0.08
CA GLU A 268 6.40 0.57 -0.61
C GLU A 268 7.41 1.28 -1.58
N GLN A 269 8.55 0.65 -1.91
CA GLN A 269 9.65 1.33 -2.65
C GLN A 269 10.03 0.67 -3.98
N MET A 270 9.05 0.30 -4.79
CA MET A 270 9.25 -0.04 -6.21
C MET A 270 8.62 1.07 -7.06
N GLY A 271 9.32 2.21 -7.14
CA GLY A 271 8.80 3.47 -7.70
C GLY A 271 9.82 4.29 -8.50
N ARG A 272 10.96 3.72 -8.89
CA ARG A 272 11.90 4.35 -9.84
C ARG A 272 12.37 3.36 -10.90
N ARG A 273 11.83 3.55 -12.11
CA ARG A 273 12.31 3.19 -13.46
C ARG A 273 13.30 2.01 -13.62
N SER A 274 12.86 1.01 -14.37
CA SER A 274 13.65 0.44 -15.47
C SER A 274 12.96 0.81 -16.80
N GLU A 275 13.37 1.93 -17.38
CA GLU A 275 13.12 2.21 -18.80
C GLU A 275 14.17 1.42 -19.60
N ASN A 276 13.94 0.12 -19.78
CA ASN A 276 14.54 -0.74 -20.83
C ASN A 276 14.18 -2.22 -20.66
N TRP A 277 12.97 -2.53 -20.18
CA TRP A 277 12.50 -3.91 -20.19
C TRP A 277 11.99 -4.27 -21.59
N THR A 278 12.77 -5.05 -22.33
CA THR A 278 12.26 -5.88 -23.42
C THR A 278 12.06 -7.26 -22.82
N GLY A 279 10.79 -7.68 -22.71
CA GLY A 279 10.43 -8.83 -21.89
C GLY A 279 11.05 -10.14 -22.37
N PRO A 280 11.38 -11.06 -21.44
CA PRO A 280 11.73 -12.42 -21.79
C PRO A 280 10.50 -13.13 -22.34
N THR A 281 10.69 -13.89 -23.42
CA THR A 281 9.69 -14.82 -23.93
C THR A 281 9.44 -15.89 -22.86
N PRO A 282 8.21 -16.07 -22.34
CA PRO A 282 7.97 -17.05 -21.30
C PRO A 282 8.12 -18.47 -21.86
N ALA A 283 8.94 -19.28 -21.21
CA ALA A 283 8.88 -20.72 -21.34
C ALA A 283 7.51 -21.19 -20.82
N ALA A 284 6.78 -21.92 -21.66
CA ALA A 284 5.43 -22.41 -21.37
C ALA A 284 5.43 -23.44 -20.22
N PRO A 285 4.57 -23.30 -19.20
CA PRO A 285 4.11 -24.42 -18.39
C PRO A 285 2.90 -25.11 -19.04
N ASP A 286 2.82 -26.43 -18.86
CA ASP A 286 1.89 -27.41 -19.45
C ASP A 286 0.39 -27.27 -19.08
N GLU A 287 -0.08 -26.09 -18.66
CA GLU A 287 -1.50 -25.87 -18.32
C GLU A 287 -2.24 -25.14 -19.45
N PRO A 288 -3.41 -25.66 -19.92
CA PRO A 288 -4.12 -25.07 -21.04
C PRO A 288 -4.54 -23.63 -20.69
N ALA A 289 -4.37 -22.73 -21.66
CA ALA A 289 -4.83 -21.34 -21.52
C ALA A 289 -6.32 -21.30 -21.17
N PRO A 290 -6.76 -20.30 -20.38
CA PRO A 290 -8.18 -20.08 -20.12
C PRO A 290 -8.95 -19.99 -21.45
N GLU A 291 -10.14 -20.58 -21.49
CA GLU A 291 -11.02 -20.48 -22.64
C GLU A 291 -11.74 -19.13 -22.64
N PRO A 292 -11.98 -18.52 -23.82
CA PRO A 292 -12.75 -17.30 -23.93
C PRO A 292 -14.18 -17.49 -23.39
N PRO A 293 -14.88 -16.40 -23.01
CA PRO A 293 -16.25 -16.46 -22.54
C PRO A 293 -17.16 -17.27 -23.47
N VAL A 294 -17.73 -18.37 -22.96
CA VAL A 294 -18.83 -19.04 -23.65
C VAL A 294 -20.12 -18.29 -23.35
N ALA A 295 -20.73 -17.76 -24.40
CA ALA A 295 -21.99 -17.04 -24.34
C ALA A 295 -23.09 -17.88 -23.64
N ALA A 296 -23.57 -17.43 -22.48
CA ALA A 296 -24.64 -18.09 -21.73
C ALA A 296 -26.02 -17.93 -22.43
N PRO A 297 -27.01 -18.81 -22.15
CA PRO A 297 -28.38 -18.66 -22.66
C PRO A 297 -28.94 -17.27 -22.31
N GLY A 298 -29.27 -16.47 -23.32
CA GLY A 298 -29.56 -15.03 -23.17
C GLY A 298 -28.58 -14.12 -23.92
N SER A 299 -27.51 -14.64 -24.52
CA SER A 299 -26.56 -13.85 -25.33
C SER A 299 -26.85 -13.93 -26.84
N GLU A 300 -28.14 -14.04 -27.21
CA GLU A 300 -28.57 -14.05 -28.61
C GLU A 300 -28.39 -12.68 -29.27
N ALA A 301 -28.16 -12.66 -30.58
CA ALA A 301 -28.01 -11.43 -31.34
C ALA A 301 -29.31 -10.62 -31.23
N GLY A 302 -29.24 -9.44 -30.58
CA GLY A 302 -30.41 -8.60 -30.31
C GLY A 302 -31.00 -8.71 -28.90
N TYR A 303 -30.44 -9.50 -27.98
CA TYR A 303 -30.86 -9.50 -26.58
C TYR A 303 -30.36 -8.24 -25.84
N CYS A 304 -31.30 -7.45 -25.30
CA CYS A 304 -31.05 -6.20 -24.55
C CYS A 304 -31.37 -6.34 -23.05
N GLY A 305 -31.08 -7.49 -22.44
CA GLY A 305 -31.19 -7.64 -20.98
C GLY A 305 -29.96 -7.06 -20.24
N PRO A 306 -30.09 -6.78 -18.92
CA PRO A 306 -29.05 -6.13 -18.12
C PRO A 306 -27.76 -6.96 -17.97
N TRP A 307 -27.78 -8.23 -18.36
CA TRP A 307 -26.66 -9.18 -18.23
C TRP A 307 -26.11 -9.68 -19.57
N ARG A 308 -26.30 -8.91 -20.65
CA ARG A 308 -25.80 -9.26 -21.99
C ARG A 308 -24.27 -9.38 -21.96
N ILE A 309 -23.75 -10.55 -22.30
CA ILE A 309 -22.31 -10.81 -22.47
C ILE A 309 -22.00 -10.74 -23.98
N ALA A 310 -21.05 -9.88 -24.35
CA ALA A 310 -20.54 -9.77 -25.70
C ALA A 310 -19.81 -11.07 -26.09
N ARG A 311 -20.10 -11.54 -27.30
CA ARG A 311 -19.48 -12.74 -27.87
C ARG A 311 -18.04 -12.45 -28.29
N GLU A 312 -17.26 -13.49 -28.50
CA GLU A 312 -15.85 -13.35 -28.93
C GLU A 312 -15.75 -12.51 -30.21
N GLU A 313 -16.61 -12.73 -31.21
CA GLU A 313 -16.61 -11.97 -32.46
C GLU A 313 -17.04 -10.50 -32.32
N GLU A 314 -17.67 -10.14 -31.20
CA GLU A 314 -18.10 -8.76 -30.92
C GLU A 314 -17.05 -7.97 -30.14
N ARG A 315 -16.05 -8.66 -29.56
CA ARG A 315 -15.01 -8.03 -28.75
C ARG A 315 -13.84 -7.63 -29.62
N ALA A 316 -13.36 -6.40 -29.42
CA ALA A 316 -12.07 -6.01 -29.97
C ALA A 316 -10.96 -6.84 -29.30
N GLU A 317 -9.99 -7.30 -30.09
CA GLU A 317 -8.84 -8.07 -29.60
C GLU A 317 -7.71 -7.13 -29.21
N TRP A 318 -7.38 -7.09 -27.93
CA TRP A 318 -6.38 -6.19 -27.36
C TRP A 318 -5.24 -6.97 -26.73
N THR A 319 -4.01 -6.48 -26.87
CA THR A 319 -2.84 -7.06 -26.19
C THR A 319 -2.53 -6.25 -24.95
N PHE A 320 -2.32 -6.94 -23.83
CA PHE A 320 -1.75 -6.34 -22.63
C PHE A 320 -0.23 -6.50 -22.66
N THR A 321 0.47 -5.37 -22.55
CA THR A 321 1.92 -5.36 -22.29
C THR A 321 2.14 -4.78 -20.90
N PRO A 322 2.61 -5.59 -19.92
CA PRO A 322 2.84 -5.16 -18.55
C PRO A 322 3.53 -3.80 -18.46
N TYR A 323 2.92 -2.89 -17.69
CA TYR A 323 3.38 -1.50 -17.45
C TYR A 323 3.54 -0.58 -18.66
N VAL A 324 3.25 -1.06 -19.87
CA VAL A 324 3.30 -0.24 -21.09
C VAL A 324 1.90 0.23 -21.47
N GLY A 325 0.96 -0.70 -21.61
CA GLY A 325 -0.39 -0.37 -22.07
C GLY A 325 -1.28 -1.57 -22.34
N VAL A 326 -2.52 -1.27 -22.71
CA VAL A 326 -3.58 -2.22 -23.00
C VAL A 326 -4.23 -1.81 -24.32
N GLY A 327 -4.00 -2.60 -25.36
CA GLY A 327 -4.45 -2.29 -26.72
C GLY A 327 -3.93 -0.92 -27.21
N PRO A 328 -4.79 0.00 -27.66
CA PRO A 328 -4.36 1.32 -28.14
C PRO A 328 -3.96 2.30 -27.03
N VAL A 329 -4.27 1.97 -25.77
CA VAL A 329 -4.09 2.88 -24.63
C VAL A 329 -2.79 2.56 -23.89
N HIS A 330 -1.99 3.59 -23.61
CA HIS A 330 -0.71 3.46 -22.89
C HIS A 330 -0.77 4.16 -21.53
N PHE A 331 -0.14 3.58 -20.51
CA PHE A 331 -0.05 4.23 -19.21
C PHE A 331 0.72 5.55 -19.31
N GLY A 332 0.28 6.56 -18.55
CA GLY A 332 0.82 7.92 -18.61
C GLY A 332 0.12 8.86 -19.59
N MET A 333 -0.74 8.35 -20.48
CA MET A 333 -1.58 9.15 -21.38
C MET A 333 -2.54 10.07 -20.63
N THR A 334 -2.79 11.24 -21.21
CA THR A 334 -3.83 12.19 -20.81
C THR A 334 -5.19 11.80 -21.39
N LEU A 335 -6.28 12.39 -20.89
CA LEU A 335 -7.63 12.09 -21.40
C LEU A 335 -7.80 12.38 -22.90
N GLU A 336 -7.14 13.43 -23.40
CA GLU A 336 -7.18 13.81 -24.82
C GLU A 336 -6.46 12.77 -25.70
N GLU A 337 -5.30 12.30 -25.25
CA GLU A 337 -4.55 11.24 -25.95
C GLU A 337 -5.33 9.93 -26.00
N ILE A 338 -6.03 9.56 -24.92
CA ILE A 338 -6.89 8.36 -24.89
C ILE A 338 -8.09 8.54 -25.85
N THR A 339 -8.73 9.71 -25.82
CA THR A 339 -9.86 10.04 -26.71
C THR A 339 -9.44 9.90 -28.17
N SER A 340 -8.23 10.36 -28.51
CA SER A 340 -7.67 10.23 -29.85
C SER A 340 -7.27 8.79 -30.19
N ALA A 341 -6.76 8.02 -29.23
CA ALA A 341 -6.33 6.63 -29.45
C ALA A 341 -7.51 5.67 -29.64
N LEU A 342 -8.64 5.93 -28.97
CA LEU A 342 -9.86 5.13 -29.06
C LEU A 342 -10.82 5.62 -30.15
N ASP A 343 -10.60 6.81 -30.71
CA ASP A 343 -11.59 7.54 -31.53
C ASP A 343 -12.96 7.62 -30.84
N GLU A 344 -12.94 7.79 -29.51
CA GLU A 344 -14.12 7.77 -28.64
C GLU A 344 -13.99 8.83 -27.55
N ARG A 345 -15.06 9.60 -27.31
CA ARG A 345 -15.14 10.51 -26.16
C ARG A 345 -15.70 9.79 -24.94
N PRO A 346 -15.24 10.13 -23.72
CA PRO A 346 -15.77 9.51 -22.52
C PRO A 346 -17.26 9.87 -22.34
N ALA A 347 -18.07 8.87 -22.02
CA ALA A 347 -19.50 9.04 -21.71
C ALA A 347 -19.71 9.65 -20.32
N VAL A 348 -18.82 9.32 -19.37
CA VAL A 348 -18.82 9.83 -18.00
C VAL A 348 -17.38 10.21 -17.63
N SER A 349 -17.20 11.31 -16.92
CA SER A 349 -15.93 11.69 -16.32
C SER A 349 -16.18 12.20 -14.91
N SER A 350 -15.34 11.79 -13.97
CA SER A 350 -15.43 12.19 -12.57
C SER A 350 -14.18 12.97 -12.19
N TYR A 351 -14.39 14.04 -11.44
CA TYR A 351 -13.34 14.93 -10.97
C TYR A 351 -13.46 15.09 -9.46
N SER A 352 -12.33 15.11 -8.77
CA SER A 352 -12.23 15.48 -7.37
C SER A 352 -11.68 16.89 -7.23
N ASP A 353 -12.17 17.62 -6.23
CA ASP A 353 -11.64 18.94 -5.89
C ASP A 353 -10.35 18.78 -5.05
N HIS A 354 -9.25 19.33 -5.56
CA HIS A 354 -7.95 19.36 -4.90
C HIS A 354 -7.45 20.81 -4.79
N GLY A 355 -8.12 21.59 -3.93
CA GLY A 355 -7.78 22.99 -3.70
C GLY A 355 -8.38 23.91 -4.76
N GLU A 356 -7.55 24.66 -5.48
CA GLU A 356 -7.99 25.51 -6.61
C GLU A 356 -8.05 24.73 -7.94
N ASP A 357 -7.51 23.50 -7.99
CA ASP A 357 -7.46 22.67 -9.18
C ASP A 357 -8.43 21.48 -9.09
N GLN A 358 -9.10 21.17 -10.22
CA GLN A 358 -9.89 19.96 -10.40
C GLN A 358 -9.02 18.85 -10.96
N GLN A 359 -8.98 17.71 -10.28
CA GLN A 359 -8.25 16.53 -10.75
C GLN A 359 -9.22 15.51 -11.34
N LEU A 360 -8.93 15.03 -12.55
CA LEU A 360 -9.66 13.92 -13.16
C LEU A 360 -9.35 12.63 -12.40
N ASP A 361 -10.38 11.95 -11.90
CA ASP A 361 -10.26 10.67 -11.19
C ASP A 361 -10.43 9.49 -12.16
N TYR A 362 -11.49 9.51 -12.96
CA TYR A 362 -11.77 8.48 -13.96
C TYR A 362 -12.59 8.99 -15.14
N ALA A 363 -12.52 8.25 -16.24
CA ALA A 363 -13.34 8.43 -17.42
C ALA A 363 -13.84 7.08 -17.96
N GLU A 364 -15.12 7.01 -18.34
CA GLU A 364 -15.75 5.80 -18.89
C GLU A 364 -15.92 5.91 -20.40
N PHE A 365 -15.42 4.90 -21.11
CA PHE A 365 -15.55 4.75 -22.57
C PHE A 365 -16.48 3.56 -22.80
N THR A 366 -17.77 3.85 -22.99
CA THR A 366 -18.82 2.82 -23.00
C THR A 366 -18.84 2.01 -24.30
N THR A 367 -18.39 2.59 -25.41
CA THR A 367 -18.27 1.91 -26.71
C THR A 367 -17.11 0.94 -26.68
N SER A 368 -15.95 1.38 -26.18
CA SER A 368 -14.79 0.52 -25.96
C SER A 368 -14.95 -0.39 -24.74
N GLY A 369 -15.94 -0.17 -23.87
CA GLY A 369 -16.18 -0.98 -22.68
C GLY A 369 -15.04 -0.95 -21.65
N ILE A 370 -14.38 0.21 -21.49
CA ILE A 370 -13.30 0.39 -20.51
C ILE A 370 -13.57 1.57 -19.58
N ARG A 371 -12.99 1.52 -18.37
CA ARG A 371 -12.84 2.66 -17.48
C ARG A 371 -11.35 2.98 -17.30
N ALA A 372 -10.99 4.21 -17.61
CA ALA A 372 -9.64 4.76 -17.43
C ALA A 372 -9.59 5.52 -16.11
N LEU A 373 -8.58 5.27 -15.28
CA LEU A 373 -8.38 5.98 -14.01
C LEU A 373 -7.07 6.75 -14.01
N PHE A 374 -7.11 7.94 -13.43
CA PHE A 374 -6.07 8.96 -13.54
C PHE A 374 -5.55 9.40 -12.17
N ARG A 375 -4.28 9.76 -12.14
CA ARG A 375 -3.59 10.41 -11.02
C ARG A 375 -2.68 11.47 -11.61
N ASP A 376 -2.74 12.67 -11.06
CA ASP A 376 -2.00 13.83 -11.56
C ASP A 376 -2.27 14.08 -13.07
N GLY A 377 -3.52 13.83 -13.50
CA GLY A 377 -3.97 13.99 -14.89
C GLY A 377 -3.46 12.92 -15.87
N ARG A 378 -2.81 11.85 -15.38
CA ARG A 378 -2.21 10.79 -16.20
C ARG A 378 -2.82 9.43 -15.91
N LEU A 379 -2.99 8.63 -16.96
CA LEU A 379 -3.54 7.28 -16.86
C LEU A 379 -2.63 6.38 -16.02
N GLY A 380 -3.18 5.76 -14.98
CA GLY A 380 -2.47 4.76 -14.20
C GLY A 380 -3.20 3.44 -14.05
N CYS A 381 -4.48 3.37 -14.41
CA CYS A 381 -5.22 2.10 -14.42
C CYS A 381 -6.25 2.06 -15.55
N VAL A 382 -6.39 0.88 -16.17
CA VAL A 382 -7.46 0.56 -17.13
C VAL A 382 -8.22 -0.64 -16.60
N ALA A 383 -9.50 -0.45 -16.29
CA ALA A 383 -10.43 -1.52 -15.95
C ALA A 383 -11.26 -1.89 -17.18
N VAL A 384 -11.25 -3.16 -17.56
CA VAL A 384 -12.01 -3.63 -18.74
C VAL A 384 -13.30 -4.29 -18.29
N ASN A 385 -14.43 -3.87 -18.86
CA ASN A 385 -15.74 -4.45 -18.53
C ASN A 385 -15.80 -5.94 -18.94
N ALA A 386 -16.14 -6.82 -18.00
CA ALA A 386 -16.17 -8.26 -18.26
C ALA A 386 -17.25 -8.65 -19.29
N LEU A 387 -18.33 -7.87 -19.39
CA LEU A 387 -19.49 -8.16 -20.23
C LEU A 387 -19.33 -7.61 -21.64
N THR A 388 -18.83 -6.39 -21.79
CA THR A 388 -18.84 -5.68 -23.08
C THR A 388 -17.47 -5.17 -23.53
N GLY A 389 -16.46 -5.24 -22.67
CA GLY A 389 -15.12 -4.75 -22.98
C GLY A 389 -14.34 -5.65 -23.94
N PRO A 390 -13.20 -5.16 -24.46
CA PRO A 390 -12.31 -5.91 -25.34
C PRO A 390 -11.84 -7.22 -24.71
N GLN A 391 -11.58 -8.20 -25.57
CA GLN A 391 -10.87 -9.40 -25.18
C GLN A 391 -9.40 -9.05 -25.05
N VAL A 392 -8.95 -8.84 -23.82
CA VAL A 392 -7.53 -8.55 -23.57
C VAL A 392 -6.79 -9.85 -23.41
N ARG A 393 -5.65 -9.99 -24.08
CA ARG A 393 -4.75 -11.14 -24.00
C ARG A 393 -3.40 -10.77 -23.40
N LEU A 394 -2.89 -11.66 -22.56
CA LEU A 394 -1.47 -11.69 -22.19
C LEU A 394 -0.85 -12.88 -22.93
N ASP A 395 0.12 -12.61 -23.79
CA ASP A 395 0.56 -13.53 -24.83
C ASP A 395 -0.63 -14.02 -25.69
N ALA A 396 -0.92 -15.32 -25.67
CA ALA A 396 -2.06 -15.91 -26.38
C ALA A 396 -3.32 -16.09 -25.51
N ALA A 397 -3.21 -15.94 -24.18
CA ALA A 397 -4.26 -16.30 -23.25
C ALA A 397 -5.27 -15.16 -23.02
N PRO A 398 -6.57 -15.44 -23.09
CA PRO A 398 -7.61 -14.45 -22.82
C PRO A 398 -7.74 -14.16 -21.32
N LEU A 399 -7.87 -12.88 -20.97
CA LEU A 399 -8.01 -12.40 -19.59
C LEU A 399 -9.36 -11.77 -19.29
N THR A 400 -10.02 -11.14 -20.26
CA THR A 400 -11.35 -10.54 -20.07
C THR A 400 -12.44 -11.58 -20.23
N GLY A 401 -13.47 -11.53 -19.39
CA GLY A 401 -14.69 -12.32 -19.58
C GLY A 401 -14.52 -13.83 -19.36
N CYS A 402 -13.38 -14.29 -18.84
CA CYS A 402 -13.08 -15.71 -18.65
C CYS A 402 -13.54 -16.20 -17.27
N ALA A 403 -13.46 -17.50 -17.02
CA ALA A 403 -13.72 -18.06 -15.70
C ALA A 403 -12.58 -17.65 -14.72
N PRO A 404 -12.87 -17.00 -13.57
CA PRO A 404 -11.85 -16.49 -12.66
C PRO A 404 -10.82 -17.53 -12.23
N ALA A 405 -11.27 -18.72 -11.81
CA ALA A 405 -10.38 -19.81 -11.39
C ALA A 405 -9.41 -20.23 -12.49
N ARG A 406 -9.85 -20.28 -13.76
CA ARG A 406 -8.98 -20.68 -14.88
C ARG A 406 -7.92 -19.64 -15.20
N VAL A 407 -8.28 -18.36 -15.11
CA VAL A 407 -7.33 -17.26 -15.32
C VAL A 407 -6.32 -17.22 -14.18
N GLU A 408 -6.77 -17.42 -12.94
CA GLU A 408 -5.90 -17.51 -11.77
C GLU A 408 -4.94 -18.69 -11.87
N ASP A 409 -5.44 -19.91 -12.08
CA ASP A 409 -4.62 -21.12 -12.26
C ASP A 409 -3.54 -20.92 -13.34
N TRP A 410 -3.90 -20.25 -14.45
CA TRP A 410 -2.96 -19.97 -15.53
C TRP A 410 -1.91 -18.89 -15.18
N LEU A 411 -2.28 -17.88 -14.39
CA LEU A 411 -1.38 -16.77 -14.03
C LEU A 411 -0.47 -17.09 -12.85
N VAL A 412 -0.92 -17.89 -11.88
CA VAL A 412 -0.16 -18.22 -10.66
C VAL A 412 1.24 -18.77 -10.98
N PRO A 413 1.41 -19.77 -11.87
CA PRO A 413 2.73 -20.30 -12.24
C PRO A 413 3.60 -19.31 -13.02
N ARG A 414 3.01 -18.25 -13.58
CA ARG A 414 3.70 -17.21 -14.35
C ARG A 414 4.19 -16.06 -13.47
N THR A 415 3.91 -16.13 -12.17
CA THR A 415 4.54 -15.22 -11.21
C THR A 415 6.02 -15.53 -11.09
N THR A 416 6.84 -14.55 -11.42
CA THR A 416 8.31 -14.73 -11.48
C THR A 416 8.99 -14.28 -10.19
N ARG A 417 8.31 -13.45 -9.38
CA ARG A 417 8.84 -12.87 -8.15
C ARG A 417 8.09 -13.40 -6.92
N PRO A 418 8.79 -13.94 -5.90
CA PRO A 418 8.17 -14.30 -4.64
C PRO A 418 7.37 -13.13 -4.05
N GLY A 419 6.11 -13.37 -3.70
CA GLY A 419 5.21 -12.33 -3.14
C GLY A 419 4.62 -11.34 -4.14
N SER A 420 4.79 -11.57 -5.46
CA SER A 420 4.08 -10.80 -6.49
C SER A 420 2.59 -11.13 -6.56
N LEU A 421 2.21 -12.38 -6.23
CA LEU A 421 0.83 -12.75 -6.00
C LEU A 421 0.36 -12.25 -4.63
N ARG A 422 -0.65 -11.41 -4.63
CA ARG A 422 -1.36 -10.91 -3.44
C ARG A 422 -2.85 -11.08 -3.64
N TYR A 423 -3.60 -11.01 -2.55
CA TYR A 423 -5.06 -11.01 -2.62
C TYR A 423 -5.62 -9.70 -2.09
N SER A 424 -6.64 -9.26 -2.81
CA SER A 424 -7.53 -8.19 -2.44
C SER A 424 -8.28 -8.47 -1.14
N PRO A 425 -8.69 -7.45 -0.34
CA PRO A 425 -9.71 -7.61 0.69
C PRO A 425 -11.02 -8.18 0.16
N ALA A 426 -11.30 -8.02 -1.15
CA ALA A 426 -12.43 -8.66 -1.83
C ALA A 426 -12.12 -10.09 -2.33
N GLY A 427 -10.90 -10.60 -2.10
CA GLY A 427 -10.46 -11.94 -2.51
C GLY A 427 -9.99 -12.06 -3.96
N ASP A 428 -9.96 -10.97 -4.71
CA ASP A 428 -9.42 -10.92 -6.09
C ASP A 428 -7.88 -11.08 -6.11
N PRO A 429 -7.30 -11.95 -6.95
CA PRO A 429 -5.85 -12.10 -7.06
C PRO A 429 -5.21 -10.92 -7.82
N VAL A 430 -4.05 -10.50 -7.32
CA VAL A 430 -3.24 -9.38 -7.79
C VAL A 430 -1.85 -9.88 -8.11
N PHE A 431 -1.40 -9.68 -9.35
CA PHE A 431 -0.11 -10.07 -9.90
C PHE A 431 0.74 -8.81 -10.07
N ALA A 432 1.43 -8.44 -9.00
CA ALA A 432 2.19 -7.19 -8.88
C ALA A 432 3.46 -7.14 -9.73
N ASP A 433 3.91 -8.27 -10.29
CA ASP A 433 4.98 -8.34 -11.28
C ASP A 433 4.48 -8.07 -12.70
N LEU A 434 3.20 -8.35 -12.97
CA LEU A 434 2.55 -8.10 -14.25
C LEU A 434 1.80 -6.77 -14.31
N GLY A 435 1.56 -6.10 -13.17
CA GLY A 435 0.69 -4.93 -13.14
C GLY A 435 -0.78 -5.29 -13.40
N LEU A 436 -1.24 -6.42 -12.87
CA LEU A 436 -2.54 -7.00 -13.20
C LEU A 436 -3.31 -7.38 -11.93
N ALA A 437 -4.57 -6.99 -11.84
CA ALA A 437 -5.51 -7.53 -10.85
C ALA A 437 -6.69 -8.18 -11.58
N ILE A 438 -7.04 -9.41 -11.19
CA ILE A 438 -8.15 -10.15 -11.81
C ILE A 438 -9.36 -10.03 -10.89
N ARG A 439 -10.20 -9.04 -11.17
CA ARG A 439 -11.46 -8.92 -10.44
C ARG A 439 -12.54 -9.79 -11.04
N SER A 440 -13.55 -10.07 -10.25
CA SER A 440 -14.76 -10.76 -10.69
C SER A 440 -15.91 -9.79 -10.90
N GLN A 441 -16.63 -9.93 -12.02
CA GLN A 441 -17.89 -9.24 -12.29
C GLN A 441 -18.98 -10.27 -12.53
N ARG A 442 -20.12 -10.10 -11.86
CA ARG A 442 -21.24 -11.04 -11.94
C ARG A 442 -22.17 -10.66 -13.10
N ALA A 443 -22.61 -11.67 -13.84
CA ALA A 443 -23.68 -11.58 -14.83
C ALA A 443 -24.70 -12.70 -14.58
N GLY A 444 -25.77 -12.38 -13.85
CA GLY A 444 -26.73 -13.37 -13.40
C GLY A 444 -26.08 -14.45 -12.52
N ASP A 445 -26.08 -15.70 -12.99
CA ASP A 445 -25.48 -16.84 -12.28
C ASP A 445 -24.03 -17.11 -12.67
N THR A 446 -23.48 -16.32 -13.59
CA THR A 446 -22.09 -16.48 -14.05
C THR A 446 -21.21 -15.39 -13.46
N THR A 447 -19.98 -15.73 -13.12
CA THR A 447 -18.93 -14.79 -12.70
C THR A 447 -17.82 -14.81 -13.73
N LEU A 448 -17.47 -13.62 -14.22
CA LEU A 448 -16.49 -13.43 -15.29
C LEU A 448 -15.36 -12.54 -14.82
N THR A 449 -14.17 -12.71 -15.41
CA THR A 449 -13.02 -11.85 -15.11
C THR A 449 -13.18 -10.44 -15.68
N ARG A 450 -12.97 -9.46 -14.81
CA ARG A 450 -12.88 -8.03 -15.08
C ARG A 450 -11.44 -7.60 -14.78
N PRO A 451 -10.50 -7.70 -15.74
CA PRO A 451 -9.11 -7.40 -15.48
C PRO A 451 -8.90 -5.89 -15.28
N LEU A 452 -8.07 -5.56 -14.30
CA LEU A 452 -7.56 -4.23 -14.03
C LEU A 452 -6.06 -4.23 -14.33
N PHE A 453 -5.66 -3.41 -15.29
CA PHE A 453 -4.28 -3.25 -15.71
C PHE A 453 -3.72 -1.97 -15.12
N LEU A 454 -2.55 -2.06 -14.48
CA LEU A 454 -2.03 -1.05 -13.56
C LEU A 454 -0.62 -0.65 -13.97
N LEU A 455 -0.35 0.65 -13.86
CA LEU A 455 1.02 1.14 -13.81
C LEU A 455 1.66 0.71 -12.47
N HIS A 456 2.97 0.44 -12.49
CA HIS A 456 3.69 -0.13 -11.35
C HIS A 456 3.52 0.67 -10.03
N SER A 457 3.42 2.01 -10.12
CA SER A 457 3.21 2.90 -8.97
C SER A 457 1.78 2.90 -8.39
N TRP A 458 0.86 2.13 -8.97
CA TRP A 458 -0.54 2.03 -8.56
C TRP A 458 -0.87 0.71 -7.85
N LEU A 459 0.14 -0.13 -7.59
CA LEU A 459 -0.02 -1.46 -6.99
C LEU A 459 -0.37 -1.44 -5.49
N ASP A 460 -0.35 -0.28 -4.84
CA ASP A 460 -1.05 -0.05 -3.56
C ASP A 460 -2.56 0.15 -3.79
N LEU A 461 -3.15 -0.90 -4.37
CA LEU A 461 -4.51 -1.00 -4.92
C LEU A 461 -5.64 -0.51 -4.01
N TRP A 462 -5.43 -0.48 -2.70
CA TRP A 462 -6.47 -0.20 -1.70
C TRP A 462 -6.74 1.28 -1.47
N HIS A 463 -5.82 2.16 -1.85
CA HIS A 463 -5.90 3.60 -1.56
C HIS A 463 -6.02 4.48 -2.81
N SER A 464 -5.88 3.88 -4.00
CA SER A 464 -5.77 4.62 -5.27
C SER A 464 -6.94 4.40 -6.23
N LEU A 465 -7.83 3.44 -5.95
CA LEU A 465 -9.04 3.21 -6.76
C LEU A 465 -10.27 3.86 -6.08
N PRO A 466 -11.13 4.57 -6.83
CA PRO A 466 -12.38 5.12 -6.33
C PRO A 466 -13.24 4.05 -5.64
N SER A 467 -13.93 4.39 -4.56
CA SER A 467 -14.76 3.43 -3.81
C SER A 467 -15.84 2.74 -4.69
N ASP A 468 -16.29 3.43 -5.75
CA ASP A 468 -17.29 2.92 -6.70
C ASP A 468 -16.78 1.77 -7.57
N GLU A 469 -15.46 1.63 -7.74
CA GLU A 469 -14.87 0.42 -8.32
C GLU A 469 -15.18 -0.80 -7.47
N TRP A 470 -15.11 -0.68 -6.15
CA TRP A 470 -15.35 -1.80 -5.21
C TRP A 470 -16.83 -2.12 -5.02
N ASN A 471 -17.73 -1.18 -5.33
CA ASN A 471 -19.17 -1.28 -5.11
C ASN A 471 -19.99 -1.53 -6.39
N SER A 472 -19.33 -1.76 -7.53
CA SER A 472 -20.02 -2.10 -8.78
C SER A 472 -20.59 -3.52 -8.69
N VAL A 473 -21.89 -3.60 -8.40
CA VAL A 473 -22.69 -4.85 -8.30
C VAL A 473 -22.89 -5.50 -9.67
#